data_AF-A0A352NFH5-F1
#
_entry.id   AF-A0A352NFH5-F1
#
_cell.length_a   1.000
_cell.length_b   1.000
_cell.length_c   1.000
_cell.angle_alpha   90.00
_cell.angle_beta   90.00
_cell.angle_gamma   90.00
#
_symmetry.space_group_name_H-M   'P 1'
#
loop_
_entity.id
_entity.type
_entity.pdbx_description
1 polymer ?
#
loop_
_entity_poly.entity_id
_entity_poly.type
_entity_poly.pdbx_seq_one_letter_code
_entity_poly.pdbx_strand_id
1 'polypeptide(L)'
;MVGRLVSGPDLRSDKVFYLCEAREMVKGGERRPVYGQVRLSVKDVEQLYGYGDLLRITGLLARPDPPGNPGAFNYRTYLERQGIWVTLSTTSKNSIEKIGEDGGNPLGRFALWVKQKLSTAATYTLPPSEAAVLNGVVFGTQGLTDRKT
;
A
#
# COMPACT_ATOMS: atom_id res chain seq x y z
N MET A 1 12.19 -3.00 -10.50
CA MET A 1 12.21 -1.70 -9.78
C MET A 1 12.78 -1.94 -8.39
N VAL A 2 13.51 -1.00 -7.84
CA VAL A 2 13.88 -0.95 -6.43
C VAL A 2 13.18 0.26 -5.82
N GLY A 3 12.59 0.07 -4.63
CA GLY A 3 11.93 1.14 -3.91
C GLY A 3 11.67 0.81 -2.46
N ARG A 4 11.37 1.84 -1.68
CA ARG A 4 11.17 1.77 -0.24
C ARG A 4 9.70 1.83 0.11
N LEU A 5 9.23 0.99 1.02
CA LEU A 5 7.86 1.08 1.51
C LEU A 5 7.68 2.30 2.41
N VAL A 6 6.68 3.12 2.09
CA VAL A 6 6.35 4.35 2.82
C VAL A 6 5.03 4.24 3.60
N SER A 7 4.37 3.08 3.55
CA SER A 7 3.23 2.74 4.38
C SER A 7 3.31 1.29 4.85
N GLY A 8 2.52 0.94 5.88
CA GLY A 8 2.24 -0.46 6.18
C GLY A 8 1.38 -1.13 5.08
N PRO A 9 1.22 -2.47 5.15
CA PRO A 9 0.37 -3.22 4.22
C PRO A 9 -1.11 -2.81 4.34
N ASP A 10 -1.77 -2.60 3.20
CA ASP A 10 -3.23 -2.51 3.06
C ASP A 10 -3.76 -3.88 2.59
N LEU A 11 -4.25 -4.66 3.56
CA LEU A 11 -4.73 -6.03 3.35
C LEU A 11 -6.13 -6.02 2.71
N ARG A 12 -6.30 -6.74 1.61
CA ARG A 12 -7.60 -7.03 0.98
C ARG A 12 -7.82 -8.53 0.93
N SER A 13 -9.06 -8.94 0.63
CA SER A 13 -9.45 -10.35 0.58
C SER A 13 -8.66 -11.19 -0.43
N ASP A 14 -8.19 -10.58 -1.53
CA ASP A 14 -7.53 -11.27 -2.65
C ASP A 14 -6.12 -10.74 -2.99
N LYS A 15 -5.66 -9.70 -2.29
CA LYS A 15 -4.35 -9.07 -2.53
C LYS A 15 -3.91 -8.20 -1.37
N VAL A 16 -2.63 -7.84 -1.36
CA VAL A 16 -2.08 -6.81 -0.50
C VAL A 16 -1.62 -5.64 -1.34
N PHE A 17 -1.94 -4.43 -0.89
CA PHE A 17 -1.43 -3.20 -1.46
C PHE A 17 -0.32 -2.61 -0.59
N TYR A 18 0.71 -2.09 -1.26
CA TYR A 18 1.76 -1.31 -0.63
C TYR A 18 1.96 0.01 -1.35
N LEU A 19 2.37 1.03 -0.62
CA LEU A 19 2.86 2.28 -1.19
C LEU A 19 4.38 2.28 -1.17
N CYS A 20 4.99 2.40 -2.34
CA CYS A 20 6.42 2.33 -2.54
C CYS A 20 6.93 3.64 -3.13
N GLU A 21 7.97 4.21 -2.53
CA GLU A 21 8.77 5.29 -3.13
C GLU A 21 9.82 4.66 -4.04
N ALA A 22 9.67 4.85 -5.34
CA ALA A 22 10.59 4.32 -6.33
C ALA A 22 11.94 5.04 -6.28
N ARG A 23 13.02 4.30 -6.48
CA ARG A 23 14.40 4.82 -6.51
C ARG A 23 15.12 4.47 -7.79
N GLU A 24 14.98 3.23 -8.22
CA GLU A 24 15.64 2.73 -9.41
C GLU A 24 14.70 1.82 -10.20
N MET A 25 14.82 1.87 -11.53
CA MET A 25 14.12 0.96 -12.42
C MET A 25 15.10 0.35 -13.40
N VAL A 26 14.89 -0.92 -13.72
CA VAL A 26 15.61 -1.62 -14.78
C VAL A 26 14.62 -1.91 -15.89
N LYS A 27 14.89 -1.43 -17.10
CA LYS A 27 14.08 -1.71 -18.30
C LYS A 27 15.02 -1.97 -19.46
N GLY A 28 14.89 -3.13 -20.12
CA GLY A 28 15.75 -3.49 -21.25
C GLY A 28 17.24 -3.60 -20.89
N GLY A 29 17.56 -3.99 -19.65
CA GLY A 29 18.93 -4.08 -19.14
C GLY A 29 19.53 -2.75 -18.65
N GLU A 30 18.92 -1.62 -18.99
CA GLU A 30 19.37 -0.31 -18.54
C GLU A 30 18.80 0.02 -17.16
N ARG A 31 19.65 0.44 -16.23
CA ARG A 31 19.25 0.93 -14.91
C ARG A 31 19.15 2.44 -14.94
N ARG A 32 18.04 2.98 -14.43
CA ARG A 32 17.81 4.43 -14.34
C ARG A 32 17.32 4.80 -12.94
N PRO A 33 17.83 5.90 -12.36
CA PRO A 33 17.21 6.48 -11.19
C PRO A 33 15.82 7.00 -11.56
N VAL A 34 14.86 6.78 -10.67
CA VAL A 34 13.48 7.23 -10.81
C VAL A 34 12.99 7.76 -9.49
N TYR A 35 12.00 8.65 -9.54
CA TYR A 35 11.41 9.26 -8.35
C TYR A 35 9.89 9.22 -8.47
N GLY A 36 9.21 9.13 -7.33
CA GLY A 36 7.76 9.17 -7.24
C GLY A 36 7.18 7.96 -6.52
N GLN A 37 5.88 8.04 -6.26
CA GLN A 37 5.14 7.00 -5.56
C GLN A 37 4.49 6.01 -6.54
N VAL A 38 4.60 4.74 -6.19
CA VAL A 38 4.07 3.61 -6.94
C VAL A 38 3.18 2.78 -6.01
N ARG A 39 1.95 2.52 -6.43
CA ARG A 39 1.08 1.58 -5.72
C ARG A 39 1.37 0.17 -6.20
N LEU A 40 1.95 -0.64 -5.31
CA LEU A 40 2.25 -2.04 -5.53
C LEU A 40 1.03 -2.89 -5.19
N SER A 41 0.69 -3.85 -6.05
CA SER A 41 -0.39 -4.83 -5.86
C SER A 41 0.16 -6.24 -5.97
N VAL A 42 -0.02 -7.02 -4.89
CA VAL A 42 0.54 -8.37 -4.75
C VAL A 42 -0.59 -9.34 -4.42
N LYS A 43 -0.87 -10.32 -5.30
CA LYS A 43 -1.95 -11.30 -5.09
C LYS A 43 -1.52 -12.44 -4.17
N ASP A 44 -0.32 -12.99 -4.39
CA ASP A 44 0.21 -14.15 -3.67
C ASP A 44 1.35 -13.73 -2.72
N VAL A 45 0.98 -13.15 -1.58
CA VAL A 45 1.96 -12.74 -0.56
C VAL A 45 2.37 -13.94 0.30
N GLU A 46 3.66 -14.30 0.25
CA GLU A 46 4.24 -15.30 1.17
C GLU A 46 4.61 -14.70 2.53
N GLN A 47 5.03 -13.43 2.55
CA GLN A 47 5.37 -12.71 3.76
C GLN A 47 4.97 -11.24 3.66
N LEU A 48 4.54 -10.66 4.78
CA LEU A 48 4.19 -9.25 4.83
C LEU A 48 5.43 -8.37 4.96
N TYR A 49 5.52 -7.37 4.10
CA TYR A 49 6.53 -6.32 4.17
C TYR A 49 6.04 -5.12 4.98
N GLY A 50 6.96 -4.45 5.65
CA GLY A 50 6.69 -3.35 6.57
C GLY A 50 7.15 -1.99 6.05
N TYR A 51 6.70 -0.94 6.73
CA TYR A 51 7.20 0.41 6.50
C TYR A 51 8.72 0.47 6.67
N GLY A 52 9.41 1.12 5.73
CA GLY A 52 10.86 1.26 5.74
C GLY A 52 11.62 0.13 5.05
N ASP A 53 10.95 -0.97 4.69
CA ASP A 53 11.56 -2.04 3.91
C ASP A 53 11.99 -1.54 2.53
N LEU A 54 13.19 -1.94 2.11
CA LEU A 54 13.70 -1.73 0.77
C LEU A 54 13.49 -3.00 -0.05
N LEU A 55 12.69 -2.90 -1.10
CA LEU A 55 12.26 -4.03 -1.91
C LEU A 55 12.79 -3.93 -3.33
N ARG A 56 13.25 -5.06 -3.86
CA ARG A 56 13.41 -5.29 -5.30
C ARG A 56 12.15 -5.99 -5.80
N ILE A 57 11.50 -5.35 -6.77
CA ILE A 57 10.17 -5.71 -7.26
C ILE A 57 10.22 -5.88 -8.78
N THR A 58 9.78 -7.02 -9.27
CA THR A 58 9.64 -7.36 -10.69
C THR A 58 8.17 -7.52 -11.02
N GLY A 59 7.68 -6.82 -12.04
CA GLY A 59 6.27 -6.90 -12.40
C GLY A 59 5.91 -5.93 -13.50
N LEU A 60 4.60 -5.82 -13.75
CA LEU A 60 4.07 -4.94 -14.77
C LEU A 60 3.83 -3.56 -14.18
N LEU A 61 4.55 -2.57 -14.69
CA LEU A 61 4.30 -1.16 -14.39
C LEU A 61 3.29 -0.62 -15.39
N ALA A 62 2.17 -0.11 -14.90
CA ALA A 62 1.10 0.45 -15.73
C ALA A 62 0.57 1.74 -15.13
N ARG A 63 0.09 2.64 -16.00
CA ARG A 63 -0.75 3.76 -15.56
C ARG A 63 -2.19 3.25 -15.41
N PRO A 64 -2.87 3.51 -14.29
CA PRO A 64 -4.27 3.12 -14.11
C PRO A 64 -5.14 3.64 -15.26
N ASP A 65 -6.09 2.85 -15.76
CA ASP A 65 -6.98 3.27 -16.83
C ASP A 65 -8.01 4.32 -16.36
N PRO A 66 -8.50 5.20 -17.27
CA PRO A 66 -9.64 6.05 -16.97
C PRO A 66 -10.92 5.21 -16.78
N PRO A 67 -11.97 5.77 -16.18
CA PRO A 67 -13.25 5.07 -16.04
C PRO A 67 -13.81 4.73 -17.43
N GLY A 68 -14.19 3.46 -17.62
CA GLY A 68 -14.76 2.97 -18.87
C GLY A 68 -16.23 3.37 -19.09
N ASN A 69 -16.93 3.81 -18.04
CA ASN A 69 -18.34 4.19 -18.09
C ASN A 69 -18.55 5.60 -17.52
N PRO A 70 -19.41 6.43 -18.14
CA PRO A 70 -19.81 7.72 -17.58
C PRO A 70 -20.36 7.59 -16.15
N GLY A 71 -19.95 8.48 -15.24
CA GLY A 71 -20.38 8.47 -13.84
C GLY A 71 -19.70 7.43 -12.94
N ALA A 72 -18.88 6.53 -13.50
CA ALA A 72 -18.11 5.58 -12.69
C ALA A 72 -16.98 6.28 -11.92
N PHE A 73 -16.59 5.68 -10.80
CA PHE A 73 -15.46 6.17 -10.00
C PHE A 73 -14.17 6.21 -10.81
N ASN A 74 -13.52 7.37 -10.84
CA ASN A 74 -12.28 7.56 -11.56
C ASN A 74 -11.08 7.21 -10.68
N TYR A 75 -10.67 5.94 -10.73
CA TYR A 75 -9.55 5.43 -9.93
C TYR A 75 -8.22 6.11 -10.28
N ARG A 76 -7.98 6.44 -11.56
CA ARG A 76 -6.80 7.20 -12.00
C ARG A 76 -6.74 8.55 -11.27
N THR A 77 -7.77 9.37 -11.38
CA THR A 77 -7.80 10.69 -10.76
C THR A 77 -7.71 10.63 -9.25
N TYR A 78 -8.30 9.61 -8.62
CA TYR A 78 -8.14 9.37 -7.19
C TYR A 78 -6.67 9.15 -6.80
N LEU A 79 -5.95 8.28 -7.51
CA LEU A 79 -4.54 8.02 -7.25
C LEU A 79 -3.66 9.24 -7.55
N GLU A 80 -3.94 9.96 -8.64
CA GLU A 80 -3.20 11.16 -9.03
C GLU A 80 -3.30 12.26 -7.96
N ARG A 81 -4.48 12.42 -7.33
CA ARG A 81 -4.67 13.33 -6.18
C ARG A 81 -3.85 12.93 -4.95
N GLN A 82 -3.49 11.66 -4.83
CA GLN A 82 -2.61 11.15 -3.78
C GLN A 82 -1.13 11.20 -4.18
N GLY A 83 -0.78 11.76 -5.35
CA GLY A 83 0.58 11.79 -5.88
C GLY A 83 1.05 10.46 -6.47
N ILE A 84 0.14 9.51 -6.69
CA ILE A 84 0.44 8.18 -7.23
C ILE A 84 0.03 8.15 -8.70
N TRP A 85 1.02 8.04 -9.58
CA TRP A 85 0.79 8.10 -11.04
C TRP A 85 0.79 6.73 -11.71
N VAL A 86 1.41 5.74 -11.06
CA VAL A 86 1.63 4.41 -11.62
C VAL A 86 1.36 3.32 -10.59
N THR A 87 0.91 2.18 -11.10
CA THR A 87 0.71 0.95 -10.34
C THR A 87 1.69 -0.11 -10.83
N LEU A 88 2.19 -0.92 -9.90
CA LEU A 88 3.00 -2.09 -10.21
C LEU A 88 2.25 -3.33 -9.75
N SER A 89 1.94 -4.24 -10.66
CA SER A 89 1.31 -5.53 -10.33
C SER A 89 2.32 -6.67 -10.42
N THR A 90 2.32 -7.53 -9.41
CA THR A 90 3.15 -8.73 -9.35
C THR A 90 2.28 -9.97 -9.30
N THR A 91 2.53 -10.93 -10.19
CA THR A 91 1.75 -12.17 -10.32
C THR A 91 2.51 -13.42 -9.95
N SER A 92 3.83 -13.34 -9.73
CA SER A 92 4.67 -14.50 -9.39
C SER A 92 5.21 -14.40 -7.97
N LYS A 93 5.34 -15.54 -7.29
CA LYS A 93 5.81 -15.66 -5.90
C LYS A 93 7.20 -15.03 -5.68
N ASN A 94 8.10 -15.16 -6.65
CA ASN A 94 9.47 -14.64 -6.57
C ASN A 94 9.62 -13.23 -7.18
N SER A 95 8.52 -12.49 -7.28
CA SER A 95 8.53 -11.15 -7.86
C SER A 95 9.04 -10.08 -6.90
N ILE A 96 9.12 -10.40 -5.60
CA ILE A 96 9.45 -9.43 -4.55
C ILE A 96 10.53 -10.02 -3.66
N GLU A 97 11.59 -9.25 -3.47
CA GLU A 97 12.72 -9.60 -2.62
C GLU A 97 13.02 -8.42 -1.70
N LYS A 98 13.05 -8.64 -0.38
CA LYS A 98 13.53 -7.63 0.57
C LYS A 98 15.06 -7.60 0.51
N ILE A 99 15.60 -6.47 0.07
CA ILE A 99 17.05 -6.26 -0.10
C ILE A 99 17.66 -5.42 1.03
N GLY A 100 16.84 -4.97 1.98
CA GLY A 100 17.30 -4.26 3.17
C GLY A 100 16.18 -3.48 3.86
N GLU A 101 16.59 -2.62 4.77
CA GLU A 101 15.74 -1.61 5.40
C GLU A 101 16.47 -0.27 5.31
N ASP A 102 15.79 0.75 4.81
CA ASP A 102 16.41 2.07 4.66
C ASP A 102 15.90 3.05 5.71
N GLY A 103 15.74 2.59 6.95
CA GLY A 103 15.51 3.45 8.11
C GLY A 103 14.18 4.20 8.18
N GLY A 104 13.49 4.47 7.06
CA GLY A 104 12.30 5.31 7.00
C GLY A 104 12.47 6.67 7.68
N ASN A 105 11.39 7.46 7.75
CA ASN A 105 11.37 8.61 8.65
C ASN A 105 11.08 8.08 10.07
N PRO A 106 11.86 8.40 11.10
CA PRO A 106 11.59 7.98 12.48
C PRO A 106 10.20 8.39 12.97
N LEU A 107 9.66 9.54 12.53
CA LEU A 107 8.27 9.92 12.80
C LEU A 107 7.26 8.96 12.17
N GLY A 108 7.53 8.49 10.94
CA GLY A 108 6.67 7.53 10.25
C GLY A 108 6.65 6.19 10.96
N ARG A 109 7.80 5.72 11.45
CA ARG A 109 7.89 4.51 12.29
C ARG A 109 7.08 4.65 13.57
N PHE A 110 7.20 5.79 14.26
CA PHE A 110 6.44 6.06 15.49
C PHE A 110 4.94 6.11 15.24
N ALA A 111 4.48 6.83 14.21
CA ALA A 111 3.07 6.91 13.86
C ALA A 111 2.49 5.52 13.53
N LEU A 112 3.25 4.68 12.81
CA LEU A 112 2.82 3.31 12.51
C LEU A 112 2.78 2.42 13.76
N TRP A 113 3.75 2.57 14.66
CA TRP A 113 3.78 1.85 15.94
C TRP A 113 2.59 2.22 16.84
N VAL A 114 2.28 3.51 16.97
CA VAL A 114 1.10 3.99 17.69
C VAL A 114 -0.16 3.41 17.05
N LYS A 115 -0.27 3.46 15.71
CA LYS A 115 -1.40 2.91 14.97
C LYS A 115 -1.60 1.41 15.25
N GLN A 116 -0.53 0.62 15.20
CA GLN A 116 -0.57 -0.81 15.51
C GLN A 116 -0.98 -1.07 16.97
N LYS A 117 -0.39 -0.34 17.93
CA LYS A 117 -0.77 -0.44 19.35
C LYS A 117 -2.24 -0.11 19.59
N LEU A 118 -2.75 0.94 18.95
CA LEU A 118 -4.15 1.33 19.08
C LEU A 118 -5.09 0.31 18.41
N SER A 119 -4.74 -0.24 17.24
CA SER A 119 -5.51 -1.34 16.63
C SER A 119 -5.60 -2.53 17.58
N THR A 120 -4.46 -2.99 18.11
CA THR A 120 -4.42 -4.13 19.02
C THR A 120 -5.21 -3.83 20.30
N ALA A 121 -5.05 -2.65 20.90
CA ALA A 121 -5.81 -2.27 22.09
C ALA A 121 -7.32 -2.17 21.83
N ALA A 122 -7.73 -1.63 20.67
CA ALA A 122 -9.14 -1.57 20.30
C ALA A 122 -9.76 -2.97 20.16
N THR A 123 -9.01 -3.95 19.64
CA THR A 123 -9.46 -5.35 19.54
C THR A 123 -9.66 -6.01 20.91
N TYR A 124 -8.90 -5.62 21.94
CA TYR A 124 -8.94 -6.25 23.27
C TYR A 124 -9.86 -5.55 24.29
N THR A 125 -10.29 -4.31 24.06
CA THR A 125 -10.89 -3.50 25.14
C THR A 125 -12.26 -2.90 24.84
N LEU A 126 -12.80 -3.00 23.61
CA LEU A 126 -14.04 -2.32 23.24
C LEU A 126 -15.07 -3.25 22.56
N PRO A 127 -16.37 -3.11 22.88
CA PRO A 127 -17.45 -3.73 22.13
C PRO A 127 -17.41 -3.35 20.63
N PRO A 128 -17.89 -4.21 19.71
CA PRO A 128 -17.70 -4.06 18.26
C PRO A 128 -18.17 -2.73 17.64
N SER A 129 -19.12 -2.04 18.26
CA SER A 129 -19.70 -0.78 17.77
C SER A 129 -18.80 0.44 17.97
N GLU A 130 -18.06 0.51 19.09
CA GLU A 130 -17.24 1.68 19.45
C GLU A 130 -15.84 1.60 18.83
N ALA A 131 -15.33 0.37 18.65
CA ALA A 131 -14.10 0.13 17.92
C ALA A 131 -14.18 0.60 16.46
N ALA A 132 -15.34 0.49 15.81
CA ALA A 132 -15.54 0.95 14.43
C ALA A 132 -15.44 2.48 14.29
N VAL A 133 -15.98 3.23 15.25
CA VAL A 133 -15.92 4.70 15.26
C VAL A 133 -14.50 5.20 15.56
N LEU A 134 -13.85 4.62 16.58
CA LEU A 134 -12.47 4.97 16.92
C LEU A 134 -11.50 4.64 15.78
N ASN A 135 -11.73 3.50 15.11
CA ASN A 135 -10.99 3.14 13.90
C ASN A 135 -11.29 4.12 12.75
N GLY A 136 -12.53 4.56 12.58
CA GLY A 136 -12.88 5.57 11.58
C GLY A 136 -12.13 6.89 11.76
N VAL A 137 -12.02 7.38 13.00
CA VAL A 137 -11.33 8.64 13.33
C VAL A 137 -9.80 8.52 13.26
N VAL A 138 -9.22 7.44 13.78
CA VAL A 138 -7.77 7.24 13.83
C VAL A 138 -7.21 6.75 12.48
N PHE A 139 -7.98 5.99 11.71
CA PHE A 139 -7.51 5.32 10.48
C PHE A 139 -8.04 5.97 9.21
N GLY A 140 -8.99 6.92 9.30
CA GLY A 140 -9.61 7.58 8.16
C GLY A 140 -10.39 6.62 7.25
N THR A 141 -10.68 5.40 7.71
CA THR A 141 -11.46 4.42 6.97
C THR A 141 -12.93 4.77 7.11
N GLN A 142 -13.54 5.31 6.04
CA GLN A 142 -15.00 5.34 5.94
C GLN A 142 -15.51 3.90 6.02
N GLY A 143 -16.51 3.70 6.88
CA GLY A 143 -16.90 2.40 7.40
C GLY A 143 -17.08 1.33 6.33
N LEU A 144 -16.72 0.09 6.71
CA LEU A 144 -17.34 -1.10 6.16
C LEU A 144 -18.85 -0.96 6.42
N THR A 145 -19.59 -0.39 5.47
CA THR A 145 -21.05 -0.51 5.46
C THR A 145 -21.35 -1.97 5.19
N ASP A 146 -21.60 -2.72 6.26
CA ASP A 146 -22.35 -3.98 6.19
C ASP A 146 -23.70 -3.64 5.55
N ARG A 147 -23.82 -3.91 4.26
CA ARG A 147 -25.11 -3.93 3.59
C ARG A 147 -25.64 -5.35 3.70
N LYS A 148 -26.19 -5.68 4.88
CA LYS A 148 -27.26 -6.68 4.93
C LYS A 148 -28.49 -6.04 4.32
N THR A 149 -28.87 -6.51 3.14
CA THR A 149 -30.26 -6.52 2.68
C THR A 149 -30.57 -7.94 2.25
#